data_AF-A0A4P8S3X2-F1
#
_entry.id   AF-A0A4P8S3X2-F1
#
_cell.length_a   1.000
_cell.length_b   1.000
_cell.length_c   1.000
_cell.angle_alpha   90.00
_cell.angle_beta   90.00
_cell.angle_gamma   90.00
#
_symmetry.space_group_name_H-M   'P 1'
#
loop_
_entity.id
_entity.type
_entity.pdbx_description
1 polymer ?
#
loop_
_entity_poly.entity_id
_entity_poly.type
_entity_poly.pdbx_seq_one_letter_code
_entity_poly.pdbx_strand_id
1 'polypeptide(L)'
;MKMERLFKEAWKSEIDSGIYLSKDMKTELIEKVISQEGERTTRGKWIYPMVLTSFVVGVAFLLLISIQNVPFGLMVTSNQQINNEFGLRELIFTEKNYWMLGAIILEIVTVLLFFRVIKNTKRWEAVLLTRIMTKYLTTLPRNLIIQGLICIVIGMGIFYSSLTIIKYLTVFFVMMLNCLVSLWIIRGLDRASCPHCRHQFSRKELFKMTWAPYSLKCIQCNENIYQSQHSKKKSIVFIWLPLVSHYGLGFLGIPFQIMIFSFILVGLFFNFYIINFTTSFSKKDEPLW
;
A
#
# COMPACT_ATOMS: atom_id res chain seq x y z
N MET A 1 10.33 5.53 30.14
CA MET A 1 10.17 6.44 31.31
C MET A 1 11.43 6.55 32.18
N LYS A 2 12.02 5.46 32.70
CA LYS A 2 13.28 5.56 33.49
C LYS A 2 14.47 6.07 32.66
N MET A 3 14.62 5.57 31.43
CA MET A 3 15.70 5.99 30.52
C MET A 3 15.53 7.44 30.02
N GLU A 4 14.29 7.86 29.80
CA GLU A 4 13.94 9.23 29.38
C GLU A 4 14.19 10.26 30.49
N ARG A 5 13.97 9.88 31.76
CA ARG A 5 14.36 10.70 32.92
C ARG A 5 15.88 10.79 33.04
N LEU A 6 16.60 9.67 32.95
CA LEU A 6 18.06 9.65 33.04
C LEU A 6 18.72 10.46 31.92
N PHE A 7 18.18 10.37 30.70
CA PHE A 7 18.66 11.16 29.57
C PHE A 7 18.39 12.65 29.74
N LYS A 8 17.19 13.01 30.21
CA LYS A 8 16.82 14.40 30.52
C LYS A 8 17.66 14.99 31.65
N GLU A 9 17.97 14.19 32.67
CA GLU A 9 18.83 14.59 33.80
C GLU A 9 20.29 14.78 33.36
N ALA A 10 20.83 13.89 32.52
CA ALA A 10 22.17 14.02 31.96
C ALA A 10 22.32 15.29 31.11
N TRP A 11 21.40 15.53 30.17
CA TRP A 11 21.42 16.75 29.34
C TRP A 11 21.20 18.02 30.13
N LYS A 12 20.32 17.99 31.14
CA LYS A 12 20.12 19.12 32.05
C LYS A 12 21.41 19.45 32.80
N SER A 13 22.12 18.43 33.29
CA SER A 13 23.40 18.64 34.00
C SER A 13 24.47 19.26 33.10
N GLU A 14 24.55 18.84 31.84
CA GLU A 14 25.58 19.28 30.89
C GLU A 14 25.32 20.70 30.37
N ILE A 15 24.05 21.06 30.15
CA ILE A 15 23.62 22.42 29.80
C ILE A 15 23.76 23.39 30.99
N ASP A 16 23.54 22.92 32.21
CA ASP A 16 23.67 23.74 33.42
C ASP A 16 25.13 23.99 33.80
N SER A 17 26.05 23.08 33.50
CA SER A 17 27.48 23.25 33.79
C SER A 17 28.27 24.04 32.75
N GLY A 18 27.84 24.07 31.48
CA GLY A 18 28.69 24.56 30.38
C GLY A 18 28.29 25.88 29.72
N ILE A 19 27.02 26.31 29.84
CA ILE A 19 26.50 27.40 28.99
C ILE A 19 25.58 28.35 29.78
N TYR A 20 25.94 29.64 29.81
CA TYR A 20 25.12 30.72 30.35
C TYR A 20 23.97 31.07 29.39
N LEU A 21 22.96 30.22 29.34
CA LEU A 21 21.69 30.48 28.66
C LEU A 21 20.58 30.80 29.67
N SER A 22 19.60 31.61 29.25
CA SER A 22 18.40 31.85 30.03
C SER A 22 17.64 30.53 30.27
N LYS A 23 16.92 30.43 31.40
CA LYS A 23 16.16 29.22 31.75
C LYS A 23 15.22 28.79 30.63
N ASP A 24 14.55 29.74 29.99
CA ASP A 24 13.58 29.46 28.93
C ASP A 24 14.25 28.85 27.69
N MET A 25 15.39 29.39 27.25
CA MET A 25 16.17 28.84 26.13
C MET A 25 16.70 27.43 26.43
N LYS A 26 17.07 27.15 27.68
CA LYS A 26 17.52 25.80 28.08
C LYS A 26 16.39 24.78 27.99
N THR A 27 15.19 25.12 28.44
CA THR A 27 14.00 24.28 28.28
C THR A 27 13.67 24.02 26.82
N GLU A 28 13.71 25.07 25.99
CA GLU A 28 13.45 24.96 24.56
C GLU A 28 14.50 24.08 23.86
N LEU A 29 15.78 24.20 24.21
CA LEU A 29 16.86 23.34 23.69
C LEU A 29 16.67 21.88 24.07
N ILE A 30 16.34 21.59 25.33
CA ILE A 30 16.07 20.22 25.79
C ILE A 30 14.89 19.63 25.04
N GLU A 31 13.80 20.39 24.86
CA GLU A 31 12.62 19.95 24.12
C GLU A 31 12.92 19.73 22.63
N LYS A 32 13.78 20.56 22.05
CA LYS A 32 14.24 20.46 20.66
C LYS A 32 15.18 19.27 20.42
N VAL A 33 16.06 18.95 21.39
CA VAL A 33 16.94 17.78 21.32
C VAL A 33 16.14 16.49 21.47
N ILE A 34 15.22 16.42 22.45
CA ILE A 34 14.35 15.25 22.66
C ILE A 34 13.46 15.00 21.44
N SER A 35 12.91 16.05 20.83
CA SER A 35 12.10 15.92 19.60
C SER A 35 12.94 15.54 18.38
N GLN A 36 14.18 16.05 18.25
CA GLN A 36 15.08 15.69 17.14
C GLN A 36 15.65 14.28 17.24
N GLU A 37 15.82 13.72 18.44
CA GLU A 37 16.38 12.38 18.62
C GLU A 37 15.34 11.28 18.31
N GLY A 38 14.06 11.56 18.57
CA GLY A 38 12.94 10.79 18.04
C GLY A 38 12.86 10.80 16.49
N GLU A 39 13.31 11.87 15.84
CA GLU A 39 13.35 11.97 14.37
C GLU A 39 14.61 11.36 13.74
N ARG A 40 15.78 11.42 14.39
CA ARG A 40 17.05 10.99 13.80
C ARG A 40 17.17 9.47 13.63
N THR A 41 16.49 8.67 14.44
CA THR A 41 16.56 7.19 14.37
C THR A 41 15.72 6.57 13.23
N THR A 42 14.96 7.35 12.46
CA THR A 42 14.05 6.81 11.42
C THR A 42 14.41 7.16 9.97
N ARG A 43 15.57 7.79 9.70
CA ARG A 43 16.02 8.17 8.34
C ARG A 43 16.52 6.99 7.48
N GLY A 44 15.70 5.97 7.32
CA GLY A 44 15.76 5.06 6.19
C GLY A 44 14.70 5.46 5.16
N LYS A 45 15.03 6.35 4.20
CA LYS A 45 14.16 6.73 3.05
C LYS A 45 13.80 5.56 2.11
N TRP A 46 14.22 4.34 2.43
CA TRP A 46 14.08 3.11 1.64
C TRP A 46 12.65 2.54 1.56
N ILE A 47 11.73 3.04 2.38
CA ILE A 47 10.34 2.58 2.41
C ILE A 47 9.59 2.96 1.11
N TYR A 48 9.97 4.07 0.47
CA TYR A 48 9.35 4.54 -0.77
C TYR A 48 9.80 3.78 -2.04
N PRO A 49 11.12 3.53 -2.28
CA PRO A 49 11.53 2.77 -3.45
C PRO A 49 10.96 1.35 -3.46
N MET A 50 10.70 0.72 -2.31
CA MET A 50 10.14 -0.65 -2.30
C MET A 50 8.67 -0.73 -2.72
N VAL A 51 7.87 0.28 -2.35
CA VAL A 51 6.48 0.40 -2.83
C VAL A 51 6.49 0.65 -4.32
N LEU A 52 7.33 1.61 -4.76
CA LEU A 52 7.44 1.95 -6.17
C LEU A 52 7.95 0.77 -7.01
N THR A 53 8.92 -0.01 -6.52
CA THR A 53 9.43 -1.19 -7.23
C THR A 53 8.37 -2.26 -7.37
N SER A 54 7.51 -2.51 -6.37
CA SER A 54 6.42 -3.49 -6.50
C SER A 54 5.42 -3.10 -7.61
N PHE A 55 5.09 -1.81 -7.72
CA PHE A 55 4.24 -1.31 -8.80
C PHE A 55 4.94 -1.35 -10.16
N VAL A 56 6.22 -0.94 -10.23
CA VAL A 56 7.02 -0.96 -11.45
C VAL A 56 7.21 -2.39 -11.97
N VAL A 57 7.51 -3.35 -11.11
CA VAL A 57 7.65 -4.78 -11.47
C VAL A 57 6.32 -5.34 -11.97
N GLY A 58 5.19 -5.01 -11.31
CA GLY A 58 3.86 -5.41 -11.77
C GLY A 58 3.53 -4.86 -13.15
N VAL A 59 3.77 -3.57 -13.40
CA VAL A 59 3.57 -2.94 -14.72
C VAL A 59 4.49 -3.56 -15.77
N ALA A 60 5.78 -3.73 -15.46
CA ALA A 60 6.75 -4.32 -16.39
C ALA A 60 6.38 -5.76 -16.78
N PHE A 61 5.96 -6.59 -15.81
CA PHE A 61 5.51 -7.95 -16.09
C PHE A 61 4.28 -7.98 -17.00
N LEU A 62 3.31 -7.12 -16.77
CA LEU A 62 2.11 -7.04 -17.61
C LEU A 62 2.41 -6.53 -19.02
N LEU A 63 3.33 -5.57 -19.15
CA LEU A 63 3.82 -5.13 -20.46
C LEU A 63 4.54 -6.27 -21.19
N LEU A 64 5.40 -7.02 -20.50
CA LEU A 64 6.08 -8.19 -21.07
C LEU A 64 5.09 -9.26 -21.53
N ILE A 65 4.08 -9.59 -20.72
CA ILE A 65 3.01 -10.52 -21.10
C ILE A 65 2.20 -9.98 -22.29
N SER A 66 1.93 -8.68 -22.34
CA SER A 66 1.19 -8.06 -23.44
C SER A 66 1.97 -8.10 -24.74
N ILE A 67 3.31 -7.96 -24.67
CA ILE A 67 4.21 -8.09 -25.83
C ILE A 67 4.33 -9.55 -26.27
N GLN A 68 4.43 -10.50 -25.34
CA GLN A 68 4.56 -11.93 -25.64
C GLN A 68 3.27 -12.56 -26.19
N ASN A 69 2.10 -12.07 -25.78
CA ASN A 69 0.80 -12.50 -26.29
C ASN A 69 0.35 -11.73 -27.55
N VAL A 70 1.28 -11.17 -28.31
CA VAL A 70 1.04 -10.94 -29.73
C VAL A 70 1.35 -12.27 -30.42
N PRO A 71 0.37 -13.16 -30.68
CA PRO A 71 0.61 -14.18 -31.67
C PRO A 71 0.84 -13.42 -32.98
N PHE A 72 2.03 -13.59 -33.55
CA PHE A 72 2.21 -13.56 -34.99
C PHE A 72 1.16 -14.51 -35.61
N GLY A 73 -0.01 -13.98 -35.93
CA GLY A 73 -0.99 -14.57 -36.84
C GLY A 73 -1.63 -13.38 -37.56
N LEU A 74 -1.34 -13.04 -38.81
CA LEU A 74 -1.11 -13.89 -39.98
C LEU A 74 -2.14 -15.03 -40.03
N MET A 75 -3.18 -14.79 -40.84
CA MET A 75 -4.33 -15.65 -41.16
C MET A 75 -5.33 -15.77 -39.99
N VAL A 76 -6.57 -15.32 -40.08
CA VAL A 76 -7.55 -15.64 -41.13
C VAL A 76 -8.52 -14.46 -41.28
N THR A 77 -8.37 -13.67 -42.35
CA THR A 77 -9.51 -13.00 -42.98
C THR A 77 -10.33 -14.10 -43.66
N SER A 78 -11.15 -14.83 -42.89
CA SER A 78 -12.24 -15.57 -43.49
C SER A 78 -13.26 -14.52 -43.89
N ASN A 79 -13.56 -14.44 -45.18
CA ASN A 79 -14.73 -13.77 -45.72
C ASN A 79 -16.00 -14.39 -45.10
N GLN A 80 -16.32 -14.04 -43.85
CA GLN A 80 -17.67 -14.19 -43.35
C GLN A 80 -18.48 -13.09 -44.03
N GLN A 81 -19.28 -13.51 -45.01
CA GLN A 81 -20.35 -12.70 -45.57
C GLN A 81 -21.15 -12.10 -44.42
N ILE A 82 -21.08 -10.79 -44.31
CA ILE A 82 -21.88 -10.00 -43.39
C ILE A 82 -23.30 -10.02 -43.95
N ASN A 83 -24.07 -11.04 -43.58
CA ASN A 83 -25.53 -10.94 -43.64
C ASN A 83 -25.93 -9.93 -42.56
N ASN A 84 -26.26 -8.72 -43.02
CA ASN A 84 -26.55 -7.52 -42.24
C ASN A 84 -27.90 -7.60 -41.51
N GLU A 85 -28.07 -8.59 -40.63
CA GLU A 85 -29.11 -8.56 -39.59
C GLU A 85 -28.52 -8.94 -38.21
N PHE A 86 -27.27 -8.56 -37.96
CA PHE A 86 -26.74 -8.56 -36.60
C PHE A 86 -27.49 -7.50 -35.79
N GLY A 87 -28.49 -7.95 -35.03
CA GLY A 87 -29.25 -7.10 -34.13
C GLY A 87 -28.31 -6.36 -33.19
N LEU A 88 -28.51 -5.05 -33.04
CA LEU A 88 -27.72 -4.16 -32.16
C LEU A 88 -27.57 -4.70 -30.73
N ARG A 89 -28.50 -5.58 -30.31
CA ARG A 89 -28.49 -6.31 -29.05
C ARG A 89 -27.36 -7.36 -28.95
N GLU A 90 -27.07 -8.13 -29.99
CA GLU A 90 -25.97 -9.12 -29.98
C GLU A 90 -24.60 -8.43 -29.95
N LEU A 91 -24.49 -7.27 -30.60
CA LEU A 91 -23.27 -6.47 -30.58
C LEU A 91 -22.98 -5.88 -29.19
N ILE A 92 -24.02 -5.59 -28.40
CA ILE A 92 -23.91 -5.11 -27.00
C ILE A 92 -23.52 -6.24 -26.04
N PHE A 93 -24.02 -7.47 -26.23
CA PHE A 93 -23.77 -8.60 -25.32
C PHE A 93 -22.57 -9.48 -25.70
N THR A 94 -21.61 -8.95 -26.46
CA THR A 94 -20.35 -9.67 -26.71
C THR A 94 -19.53 -9.83 -25.41
N GLU A 95 -18.84 -10.97 -25.25
CA GLU A 95 -17.95 -11.22 -24.10
C GLU A 95 -16.99 -10.04 -23.89
N LYS A 96 -16.46 -9.46 -24.98
CA LYS A 96 -15.58 -8.29 -24.94
C LYS A 96 -16.19 -7.10 -24.22
N ASN A 97 -17.47 -6.80 -24.45
CA ASN A 97 -18.11 -5.64 -23.82
C ASN A 97 -18.29 -5.83 -22.32
N TYR A 98 -18.59 -7.05 -21.86
CA TYR A 98 -18.68 -7.35 -20.42
C TYR A 98 -17.33 -7.11 -19.72
N TRP A 99 -16.25 -7.63 -20.29
CA TRP A 99 -14.89 -7.42 -19.75
C TRP A 99 -14.45 -5.96 -19.81
N MET A 100 -14.76 -5.27 -20.91
CA MET A 100 -14.46 -3.85 -21.07
C MET A 100 -15.17 -3.02 -20.00
N LEU A 101 -16.47 -3.23 -19.79
CA LEU A 101 -17.25 -2.53 -18.78
C LEU A 101 -16.70 -2.80 -17.37
N GLY A 102 -16.42 -4.06 -17.05
CA GLY A 102 -15.82 -4.44 -15.77
C GLY A 102 -14.46 -3.78 -15.53
N ALA A 103 -13.60 -3.75 -16.55
CA ALA A 103 -12.28 -3.11 -16.47
C ALA A 103 -12.40 -1.59 -16.27
N ILE A 104 -13.31 -0.91 -16.97
CA ILE A 104 -13.56 0.53 -16.81
C ILE A 104 -14.07 0.84 -15.39
N ILE A 105 -15.00 0.04 -14.86
CA ILE A 105 -15.49 0.23 -13.47
C ILE A 105 -14.34 0.07 -12.48
N LEU A 106 -13.53 -0.99 -12.62
CA LEU A 106 -12.39 -1.25 -11.75
C LEU A 106 -11.34 -0.13 -11.83
N GLU A 107 -11.08 0.38 -13.03
CA GLU A 107 -10.19 1.50 -13.29
C GLU A 107 -10.65 2.76 -12.55
N ILE A 108 -11.91 3.16 -12.73
CA ILE A 108 -12.48 4.34 -12.06
C ILE A 108 -12.33 4.21 -10.54
N VAL A 109 -12.70 3.07 -9.97
CA VAL A 109 -12.58 2.82 -8.52
C VAL A 109 -11.12 2.89 -8.07
N THR A 110 -10.20 2.31 -8.84
CA THR A 110 -8.76 2.30 -8.54
C THR A 110 -8.19 3.71 -8.56
N VAL A 111 -8.51 4.51 -9.57
CA VAL A 111 -8.05 5.91 -9.70
C VAL A 111 -8.60 6.72 -8.53
N LEU A 112 -9.90 6.67 -8.25
CA LEU A 112 -10.51 7.40 -7.14
C LEU A 112 -9.86 7.04 -5.79
N LEU A 113 -9.63 5.75 -5.55
CA LEU A 113 -9.01 5.27 -4.32
C LEU A 113 -7.54 5.70 -4.23
N PHE A 114 -6.79 5.65 -5.33
CA PHE A 114 -5.38 6.07 -5.40
C PHE A 114 -5.22 7.52 -4.93
N PHE A 115 -5.99 8.44 -5.50
CA PHE A 115 -5.97 9.85 -5.11
C PHE A 115 -6.40 10.04 -3.66
N ARG A 116 -7.40 9.28 -3.20
CA ARG A 116 -7.85 9.33 -1.81
C ARG A 116 -6.76 8.86 -0.84
N VAL A 117 -6.04 7.79 -1.18
CA VAL A 117 -4.90 7.27 -0.40
C VAL A 117 -3.78 8.29 -0.34
N ILE A 118 -3.36 8.87 -1.48
CA ILE A 118 -2.31 9.89 -1.52
C ILE A 118 -2.67 11.09 -0.63
N LYS A 119 -3.91 11.60 -0.76
CA LYS A 119 -4.34 12.79 -0.02
C LYS A 119 -4.40 12.58 1.49
N ASN A 120 -4.76 11.39 1.95
CA ASN A 120 -4.99 11.13 3.38
C ASN A 120 -3.81 10.46 4.11
N THR A 121 -2.78 10.01 3.38
CA THR A 121 -1.62 9.34 4.00
C THR A 121 -0.56 10.35 4.40
N LYS A 122 -0.64 10.84 5.65
CA LYS A 122 0.30 11.85 6.21
C LYS A 122 1.77 11.44 6.10
N ARG A 123 2.07 10.14 6.25
CA ARG A 123 3.44 9.59 6.21
C ARG A 123 4.21 9.92 4.93
N TRP A 124 3.50 10.24 3.85
CA TRP A 124 4.12 10.53 2.57
C TRP A 124 4.48 12.00 2.41
N GLU A 125 4.00 12.92 3.25
CA GLU A 125 4.21 14.37 3.12
C GLU A 125 5.69 14.83 3.08
N ALA A 126 6.60 14.02 3.61
CA ALA A 126 8.04 14.23 3.52
C ALA A 126 8.62 13.96 2.11
N VAL A 127 7.91 13.22 1.26
CA VAL A 127 8.33 12.90 -0.10
C VAL A 127 7.93 14.02 -1.05
N LEU A 128 8.93 14.62 -1.70
CA LEU A 128 8.76 15.78 -2.60
C LEU A 128 7.67 15.56 -3.65
N LEU A 129 7.63 14.39 -4.30
CA LEU A 129 6.60 14.09 -5.31
C LEU A 129 5.19 14.14 -4.72
N THR A 130 4.98 13.52 -3.57
CA THR A 130 3.64 13.47 -2.97
C THR A 130 3.24 14.83 -2.41
N ARG A 131 4.18 15.65 -1.93
CA ARG A 131 3.94 17.03 -1.52
C ARG A 131 3.53 17.91 -2.70
N ILE A 132 4.20 17.74 -3.83
CA ILE A 132 3.83 18.38 -5.09
C ILE A 132 2.41 17.94 -5.46
N MET A 133 2.15 16.64 -5.52
CA MET A 133 0.82 16.12 -5.84
C MET A 133 -0.25 16.64 -4.89
N THR A 134 -0.07 16.57 -3.57
CA THR A 134 -1.07 17.07 -2.61
C THR A 134 -1.32 18.57 -2.78
N LYS A 135 -0.29 19.39 -3.01
CA LYS A 135 -0.43 20.82 -3.32
C LYS A 135 -1.18 21.07 -4.63
N TYR A 136 -0.95 20.25 -5.66
CA TYR A 136 -1.69 20.29 -6.92
C TYR A 136 -3.10 19.67 -6.81
N LEU A 137 -3.41 18.92 -5.75
CA LEU A 137 -4.70 18.24 -5.56
C LEU A 137 -5.58 18.86 -4.47
N THR A 138 -5.19 20.01 -3.90
CA THR A 138 -5.92 20.69 -2.83
C THR A 138 -7.29 21.21 -3.26
N THR A 139 -7.42 21.73 -4.48
CA THR A 139 -8.69 22.25 -4.99
C THR A 139 -9.58 21.12 -5.53
N LEU A 140 -10.76 20.94 -4.91
CA LEU A 140 -11.76 19.94 -5.26
C LEU A 140 -12.06 19.86 -6.78
N PRO A 141 -12.33 20.97 -7.49
CA PRO A 141 -12.66 20.90 -8.92
C PRO A 141 -11.48 20.43 -9.77
N ARG A 142 -10.25 20.88 -9.47
CA ARG A 142 -9.05 20.48 -10.23
C ARG A 142 -8.74 18.99 -10.06
N ASN A 143 -8.95 18.46 -8.86
CA ASN A 143 -8.76 17.04 -8.59
C ASN A 143 -9.71 16.16 -9.43
N LEU A 144 -11.00 16.53 -9.50
CA LEU A 144 -11.97 15.78 -10.32
C LEU A 144 -11.66 15.84 -11.82
N ILE A 145 -11.20 17.00 -12.32
CA ILE A 145 -10.80 17.14 -13.73
C ILE A 145 -9.59 16.24 -14.05
N ILE A 146 -8.56 16.25 -13.21
CA ILE A 146 -7.36 15.41 -13.41
C ILE A 146 -7.74 13.92 -13.36
N GLN A 147 -8.56 13.52 -12.39
CA GLN A 147 -9.04 12.13 -12.29
C GLN A 147 -9.85 11.73 -13.53
N GLY A 148 -10.78 12.58 -13.98
CA GLY A 148 -11.56 12.35 -15.19
C GLY A 148 -10.69 12.21 -16.44
N LEU A 149 -9.68 13.07 -16.61
CA LEU A 149 -8.74 12.98 -17.74
C LEU A 149 -7.95 11.67 -17.71
N ILE A 150 -7.45 11.25 -16.54
CA ILE A 150 -6.75 9.97 -16.39
C ILE A 150 -7.69 8.82 -16.76
N CYS A 151 -8.94 8.84 -16.26
CA CYS A 151 -9.92 7.80 -16.57
C CYS A 151 -10.27 7.75 -18.06
N ILE A 152 -10.37 8.90 -18.74
CA ILE A 152 -10.65 8.95 -20.18
C ILE A 152 -9.47 8.35 -20.96
N VAL A 153 -8.23 8.71 -20.63
CA VAL A 153 -7.05 8.23 -21.34
C VAL A 153 -6.90 6.70 -21.20
N ILE A 154 -7.03 6.18 -19.97
CA ILE A 154 -6.90 4.75 -19.73
C ILE A 154 -8.12 4.01 -20.31
N GLY A 155 -9.34 4.51 -20.12
CA GLY A 155 -10.57 3.94 -20.68
C GLY A 155 -10.56 3.86 -22.22
N MET A 156 -10.01 4.87 -22.90
CA MET A 156 -9.77 4.81 -24.35
C MET A 156 -8.78 3.71 -24.70
N GLY A 157 -7.70 3.54 -23.92
CA GLY A 157 -6.77 2.43 -24.07
C GLY A 157 -7.46 1.06 -23.95
N ILE A 158 -8.38 0.90 -22.98
CA ILE A 158 -9.16 -0.33 -22.81
C ILE A 158 -10.06 -0.58 -24.03
N PHE A 159 -10.74 0.46 -24.54
CA PHE A 159 -11.67 0.35 -25.67
C PHE A 159 -10.99 -0.21 -26.94
N TYR A 160 -9.78 0.26 -27.24
CA TYR A 160 -9.01 -0.20 -28.40
C TYR A 160 -8.21 -1.48 -28.17
N SER A 161 -8.22 -2.03 -26.95
CA SER A 161 -7.44 -3.22 -26.60
C SER A 161 -8.09 -4.53 -27.08
N SER A 162 -7.26 -5.57 -27.23
CA SER A 162 -7.73 -6.94 -27.43
C SER A 162 -8.36 -7.49 -26.16
N LEU A 163 -9.23 -8.51 -26.29
CA LEU A 163 -9.88 -9.15 -25.14
C LEU A 163 -8.86 -9.67 -24.11
N THR A 164 -7.76 -10.26 -24.59
CA THR A 164 -6.67 -10.77 -23.75
C THR A 164 -6.03 -9.66 -22.92
N ILE A 165 -5.76 -8.51 -23.54
CA ILE A 165 -5.20 -7.33 -22.84
C ILE A 165 -6.20 -6.82 -21.79
N ILE A 166 -7.49 -6.76 -22.11
CA ILE A 166 -8.53 -6.33 -21.15
C ILE A 166 -8.56 -7.25 -19.92
N LYS A 167 -8.46 -8.58 -20.14
CA LYS A 167 -8.38 -9.56 -19.05
C LYS A 167 -7.15 -9.31 -18.16
N TYR A 168 -5.98 -9.01 -18.74
CA TYR A 168 -4.77 -8.72 -17.96
C TYR A 168 -4.82 -7.37 -17.24
N LEU A 169 -5.39 -6.34 -17.86
CA LEU A 169 -5.67 -5.06 -17.19
C LEU A 169 -6.63 -5.26 -16.02
N THR A 170 -7.61 -6.15 -16.15
CA THR A 170 -8.52 -6.49 -15.04
C THR A 170 -7.73 -7.06 -13.84
N VAL A 171 -6.82 -8.01 -14.08
CA VAL A 171 -5.95 -8.55 -13.01
C VAL A 171 -5.08 -7.45 -12.40
N PHE A 172 -4.53 -6.56 -13.23
CA PHE A 172 -3.74 -5.42 -12.76
C PHE A 172 -4.55 -4.51 -11.83
N PHE A 173 -5.76 -4.11 -12.22
CA PHE A 173 -6.59 -3.25 -11.39
C PHE A 173 -6.99 -3.95 -10.08
N VAL A 174 -7.29 -5.25 -10.10
CA VAL A 174 -7.55 -6.01 -8.87
C VAL A 174 -6.32 -6.03 -7.95
N MET A 175 -5.12 -6.24 -8.49
CA MET A 175 -3.86 -6.17 -7.74
C MET A 175 -3.67 -4.77 -7.13
N MET A 176 -3.83 -3.71 -7.93
CA MET A 176 -3.71 -2.32 -7.49
C MET A 176 -4.72 -2.00 -6.38
N LEU A 177 -5.98 -2.42 -6.54
CA LEU A 177 -7.04 -2.21 -5.58
C LEU A 177 -6.70 -2.84 -4.23
N ASN A 178 -6.19 -4.08 -4.23
CA ASN A 178 -5.73 -4.74 -3.00
C ASN A 178 -4.63 -3.95 -2.28
N CYS A 179 -3.63 -3.48 -3.01
CA CYS A 179 -2.55 -2.66 -2.46
C CYS A 179 -3.08 -1.33 -1.90
N LEU A 180 -3.97 -0.66 -2.64
CA LEU A 180 -4.54 0.64 -2.24
C LEU A 180 -5.49 0.53 -1.06
N VAL A 181 -6.35 -0.49 -1.01
CA VAL A 181 -7.20 -0.77 0.15
C VAL A 181 -6.32 -1.06 1.38
N SER A 182 -5.26 -1.85 1.21
CA SER A 182 -4.32 -2.12 2.29
C SER A 182 -3.69 -0.83 2.83
N LEU A 183 -3.21 0.04 1.93
CA LEU A 183 -2.68 1.36 2.27
C LEU A 183 -3.71 2.26 2.96
N TRP A 184 -4.95 2.24 2.48
CA TRP A 184 -6.05 3.01 3.04
C TRP A 184 -6.34 2.61 4.49
N ILE A 185 -6.35 1.31 4.78
CA ILE A 185 -6.61 0.77 6.13
C ILE A 185 -5.51 1.17 7.13
N ILE A 186 -4.26 1.32 6.67
CA ILE A 186 -3.12 1.69 7.50
C ILE A 186 -2.79 3.19 7.49
N ARG A 187 -3.59 4.04 6.84
CA ARG A 187 -3.25 5.45 6.57
C ARG A 187 -2.93 6.29 7.81
N GLY A 188 -3.60 5.99 8.93
CA GLY A 188 -3.44 6.70 10.21
C GLY A 188 -2.73 5.87 11.28
N LEU A 189 -2.10 4.76 10.91
CA LEU A 189 -1.37 3.92 11.85
C LEU A 189 0.10 4.32 11.91
N ASP A 190 0.60 4.42 13.12
CA ASP A 190 2.02 4.57 13.38
C ASP A 190 2.75 3.23 13.27
N ARG A 191 4.08 3.28 13.29
CA ARG A 191 4.90 2.05 13.30
C ARG A 191 4.71 1.32 14.62
N ALA A 192 4.82 0.00 14.56
CA ALA A 192 4.81 -0.84 15.74
C ALA A 192 5.90 -0.40 16.74
N SER A 193 5.50 -0.21 17.99
CA SER A 193 6.40 0.19 19.08
C SER A 193 6.11 -0.60 20.34
N CYS A 194 7.12 -0.67 21.22
CA CYS A 194 6.99 -1.34 22.50
C CYS A 194 6.06 -0.55 23.43
N PRO A 195 5.04 -1.19 24.05
CA PRO A 195 4.10 -0.51 24.94
C PRO A 195 4.73 -0.08 26.29
N HIS A 196 5.90 -0.63 26.65
CA HIS A 196 6.61 -0.31 27.90
C HIS A 196 7.60 0.84 27.74
N CYS A 197 8.46 0.77 26.71
CA CYS A 197 9.55 1.73 26.51
C CYS A 197 9.39 2.62 25.27
N ARG A 198 8.35 2.43 24.47
CA ARG A 198 8.09 3.15 23.20
C ARG A 198 9.19 3.02 22.13
N HIS A 199 10.11 2.07 22.31
CA HIS A 199 11.08 1.72 21.27
C HIS A 199 10.35 1.30 19.99
N GLN A 200 10.65 1.97 18.87
CA GLN A 200 10.10 1.62 17.56
C GLN A 200 10.90 0.47 16.99
N PHE A 201 10.21 -0.63 16.67
CA PHE A 201 10.88 -1.81 16.16
C PHE A 201 11.35 -1.60 14.73
N SER A 202 12.57 -2.07 14.44
CA SER A 202 13.04 -2.12 13.05
C SER A 202 12.26 -3.20 12.28
N ARG A 203 12.26 -3.09 10.95
CA ARG A 203 11.57 -4.07 10.10
C ARG A 203 12.10 -5.49 10.26
N LYS A 204 13.42 -5.65 10.46
CA LYS A 204 14.04 -6.95 10.69
C LYS A 204 13.55 -7.56 12.01
N GLU A 205 13.37 -6.73 13.03
CA GLU A 205 12.82 -7.15 14.32
C GLU A 205 11.35 -7.53 14.19
N LEU A 206 10.53 -6.69 13.56
CA LEU A 206 9.11 -7.00 13.35
C LEU A 206 8.91 -8.27 12.54
N PHE A 207 9.73 -8.49 11.51
CA PHE A 207 9.67 -9.73 10.75
C PHE A 207 9.95 -10.93 11.66
N LYS A 208 11.06 -10.92 12.42
CA LYS A 208 11.36 -12.00 13.38
C LYS A 208 10.26 -12.20 14.42
N MET A 209 9.67 -11.11 14.90
CA MET A 209 8.61 -11.11 15.91
C MET A 209 7.28 -11.65 15.36
N THR A 210 6.95 -11.37 14.10
CA THR A 210 5.69 -11.83 13.50
C THR A 210 5.63 -13.36 13.42
N TRP A 211 6.77 -14.02 13.23
CA TRP A 211 6.85 -15.47 13.11
C TRP A 211 7.11 -16.20 14.44
N ALA A 212 7.22 -15.47 15.56
CA ALA A 212 7.52 -16.05 16.86
C ALA A 212 6.24 -16.26 17.71
N PRO A 213 6.00 -17.47 18.26
CA PRO A 213 4.80 -17.74 19.04
C PRO A 213 4.75 -17.06 20.43
N TYR A 214 3.60 -16.44 20.71
CA TYR A 214 2.95 -16.17 22.01
C TYR A 214 3.61 -15.27 23.09
N SER A 215 4.92 -15.09 23.15
CA SER A 215 5.49 -14.02 24.00
C SER A 215 6.86 -13.60 23.51
N LEU A 216 7.01 -12.31 23.24
CA LEU A 216 8.28 -11.73 22.84
C LEU A 216 8.80 -10.85 23.96
N LYS A 217 10.11 -10.81 24.14
CA LYS A 217 10.74 -9.79 24.98
C LYS A 217 11.14 -8.63 24.10
N CYS A 218 10.86 -7.40 24.55
CA CYS A 218 11.37 -6.22 23.88
C CYS A 218 12.90 -6.20 23.98
N ILE A 219 13.61 -6.04 22.86
CA ILE A 219 15.08 -6.04 22.83
C ILE A 219 15.67 -4.93 23.72
N GLN A 220 14.98 -3.78 23.83
CA GLN A 220 15.48 -2.64 24.58
C GLN A 220 15.21 -2.70 26.09
N CYS A 221 14.00 -3.13 26.51
CA CYS A 221 13.62 -3.12 27.93
C CYS A 221 13.49 -4.51 28.55
N ASN A 222 13.66 -5.58 27.76
CA ASN A 222 13.57 -6.99 28.14
C ASN A 222 12.22 -7.41 28.76
N GLU A 223 11.22 -6.53 28.73
CA GLU A 223 9.85 -6.79 29.18
C GLU A 223 9.08 -7.62 28.16
N ASN A 224 8.17 -8.45 28.65
CA ASN A 224 7.27 -9.22 27.80
C ASN A 224 6.28 -8.29 27.08
N ILE A 225 6.10 -8.53 25.78
CA ILE A 225 5.14 -7.87 24.91
C ILE A 225 4.27 -8.94 24.25
N TYR A 226 2.98 -8.62 24.12
CA TYR A 226 1.98 -9.51 23.55
C TYR A 226 1.34 -8.85 22.34
N GLN A 227 1.02 -9.60 21.29
CA GLN A 227 0.32 -9.02 20.15
C GLN A 227 -1.15 -8.76 20.52
N SER A 228 -1.61 -7.52 20.37
CA SER A 228 -3.00 -7.14 20.63
C SER A 228 -3.98 -7.88 19.72
N GLN A 229 -5.15 -8.25 20.24
CA GLN A 229 -6.22 -8.89 19.49
C GLN A 229 -6.77 -8.00 18.39
N HIS A 230 -6.85 -6.69 18.66
CA HIS A 230 -7.25 -5.73 17.65
C HIS A 230 -6.33 -5.80 16.42
N SER A 231 -5.01 -5.93 16.62
CA SER A 231 -4.05 -6.18 15.53
C SER A 231 -4.32 -7.51 14.84
N LYS A 232 -4.52 -8.60 15.57
CA LYS A 232 -4.80 -9.93 14.99
C LYS A 232 -6.06 -9.95 14.13
N LYS A 233 -7.18 -9.41 14.66
CA LYS A 233 -8.45 -9.27 13.93
C LYS A 233 -8.29 -8.40 12.69
N LYS A 234 -7.53 -7.30 12.79
CA LYS A 234 -7.25 -6.43 11.64
C LYS A 234 -6.37 -7.10 10.59
N SER A 235 -5.39 -7.91 11.00
CA SER A 235 -4.52 -8.69 10.10
C SER A 235 -5.30 -9.68 9.25
N ILE A 236 -6.41 -10.24 9.76
CA ILE A 236 -7.25 -11.18 9.00
C ILE A 236 -7.78 -10.57 7.69
N VAL A 237 -8.11 -9.26 7.71
CA VAL A 237 -8.65 -8.55 6.55
C VAL A 237 -7.64 -8.54 5.40
N PHE A 238 -6.34 -8.42 5.71
CA PHE A 238 -5.30 -8.38 4.70
C PHE A 238 -4.97 -9.75 4.10
N ILE A 239 -5.42 -10.85 4.72
CA ILE A 239 -5.33 -12.20 4.17
C ILE A 239 -6.57 -12.49 3.32
N TRP A 240 -7.76 -12.21 3.87
CA TRP A 240 -9.03 -12.50 3.19
C TRP A 240 -9.26 -11.65 1.95
N LEU A 241 -8.91 -10.35 1.99
CA LEU A 241 -9.12 -9.45 0.86
C LEU A 241 -8.44 -9.94 -0.44
N PRO A 242 -7.11 -10.19 -0.48
CA PRO A 242 -6.48 -10.70 -1.69
C PRO A 242 -6.92 -12.12 -2.03
N LEU A 243 -7.23 -12.95 -1.04
CA LEU A 243 -7.69 -14.32 -1.29
C LEU A 243 -9.04 -14.33 -2.02
N VAL A 244 -10.02 -13.58 -1.53
CA VAL A 244 -11.35 -13.49 -2.15
C VAL A 244 -11.26 -12.83 -3.53
N SER A 245 -10.50 -11.74 -3.65
CA SER A 245 -10.42 -11.03 -4.93
C SER A 245 -9.74 -11.85 -6.03
N HIS A 246 -8.67 -12.59 -5.69
CA HIS A 246 -7.98 -13.44 -6.67
C HIS A 246 -8.77 -14.72 -6.94
N TYR A 247 -9.40 -15.32 -5.93
CA TYR A 247 -10.30 -16.45 -6.16
C TYR A 247 -11.45 -16.09 -7.12
N GLY A 248 -12.00 -14.88 -7.02
CA GLY A 248 -12.96 -14.33 -7.98
C GLY A 248 -12.43 -14.26 -9.43
N LEU A 249 -11.15 -13.91 -9.63
CA LEU A 249 -10.53 -13.92 -10.97
C LEU A 249 -10.47 -15.32 -11.58
N GLY A 250 -10.28 -16.36 -10.74
CA GLY A 250 -10.30 -17.75 -11.17
C GLY A 250 -11.65 -18.17 -11.77
N PHE A 251 -12.77 -17.76 -11.15
CA PHE A 251 -14.12 -18.02 -11.70
C PHE A 251 -14.37 -17.32 -13.02
N LEU A 252 -13.70 -16.19 -13.27
CA LEU A 252 -13.78 -15.47 -14.54
C LEU A 252 -12.89 -16.09 -15.64
N GLY A 253 -12.27 -17.24 -15.39
CA GLY A 253 -11.45 -17.95 -16.38
C GLY A 253 -10.09 -17.29 -16.65
N ILE A 254 -9.57 -16.50 -15.71
CA ILE A 254 -8.20 -15.96 -15.80
C ILE A 254 -7.20 -17.11 -15.60
N PRO A 255 -6.14 -17.21 -16.43
CA PRO A 255 -5.11 -18.23 -16.27
C PRO A 255 -4.49 -18.21 -14.87
N PHE A 256 -4.38 -19.38 -14.25
CA PHE A 256 -3.89 -19.56 -12.88
C PHE A 256 -2.52 -18.92 -12.66
N GLN A 257 -1.62 -18.99 -13.64
CA GLN A 257 -0.26 -18.45 -13.59
C GLN A 257 -0.24 -16.93 -13.38
N ILE A 258 -1.16 -16.21 -14.03
CA ILE A 258 -1.24 -14.74 -13.94
C ILE A 258 -1.83 -14.35 -12.59
N MET A 259 -2.85 -15.07 -12.16
CA MET A 259 -3.50 -14.87 -10.86
C MET A 259 -2.56 -15.14 -9.68
N ILE A 260 -1.81 -16.26 -9.71
CA ILE A 260 -0.88 -16.60 -8.61
C ILE A 260 0.28 -15.62 -8.56
N PHE A 261 0.77 -15.17 -9.73
CA PHE A 261 1.83 -14.17 -9.78
C PHE A 261 1.38 -12.84 -9.18
N SER A 262 0.21 -12.32 -9.56
CA SER A 262 -0.31 -11.08 -8.98
C SER A 262 -0.59 -11.22 -7.48
N PHE A 263 -1.09 -12.39 -7.05
CA PHE A 263 -1.31 -12.69 -5.63
C PHE A 263 0.00 -12.67 -4.84
N ILE A 264 1.08 -13.27 -5.37
CA ILE A 264 2.41 -13.23 -4.76
C ILE A 264 2.90 -11.78 -4.63
N LEU A 265 2.74 -10.94 -5.66
CA LEU A 265 3.14 -9.53 -5.59
C LEU A 265 2.40 -8.77 -4.49
N VAL A 266 1.08 -8.97 -4.34
CA VAL A 266 0.31 -8.39 -3.22
C VAL A 266 0.81 -8.92 -1.87
N GLY A 267 1.09 -10.22 -1.78
CA GLY A 267 1.64 -10.84 -0.58
C GLY A 267 3.01 -10.26 -0.20
N LEU A 268 3.90 -10.06 -1.16
CA LEU A 268 5.20 -9.41 -0.94
C LEU A 268 5.01 -7.96 -0.48
N PHE A 269 4.13 -7.19 -1.15
CA PHE A 269 3.81 -5.82 -0.75
C PHE A 269 3.29 -5.77 0.70
N PHE A 270 2.41 -6.69 1.08
CA PHE A 270 1.89 -6.79 2.43
C PHE A 270 3.01 -7.08 3.45
N ASN A 271 3.77 -8.16 3.23
CA ASN A 271 4.81 -8.61 4.15
C ASN A 271 5.96 -7.61 4.29
N PHE A 272 6.28 -6.88 3.23
CA PHE A 272 7.41 -5.97 3.23
C PHE A 272 7.07 -4.55 3.65
N TYR A 273 5.86 -4.09 3.36
CA TYR A 273 5.44 -2.72 3.66
C TYR A 273 4.39 -2.66 4.76
N ILE A 274 3.24 -3.30 4.54
CA ILE A 274 2.03 -3.14 5.36
C ILE A 274 2.24 -3.68 6.79
N ILE A 275 2.96 -4.80 6.94
CA ILE A 275 3.14 -5.48 8.23
C ILE A 275 3.75 -4.59 9.33
N ASN A 276 4.55 -3.60 8.93
CA ASN A 276 5.21 -2.67 9.85
C ASN A 276 4.23 -1.75 10.60
N PHE A 277 3.01 -1.64 10.09
CA PHE A 277 1.97 -0.73 10.58
C PHE A 277 0.74 -1.47 11.11
N THR A 278 0.56 -2.75 10.77
CA THR A 278 -0.59 -3.54 11.21
C THR A 278 -0.34 -4.27 12.52
N THR A 279 0.92 -4.48 12.89
CA THR A 279 1.34 -5.10 14.15
C THR A 279 1.26 -4.08 15.29
N SER A 280 0.48 -4.38 16.33
CA SER A 280 0.46 -3.60 17.58
C SER A 280 0.54 -4.50 18.81
N PHE A 281 1.28 -4.03 19.80
CA PHE A 281 1.61 -4.79 21.00
C PHE A 281 0.92 -4.22 22.26
N SER A 282 0.59 -5.09 23.19
CA SER A 282 0.00 -4.80 24.50
C SER A 282 0.93 -5.27 25.62
N LYS A 283 0.76 -4.69 26.82
CA LYS A 283 1.55 -5.00 28.02
C LYS A 283 1.13 -6.32 28.68
N LYS A 284 -0.11 -6.72 28.46
CA LYS A 284 -0.71 -7.92 29.05
C LYS A 284 -1.21 -8.80 27.93
N ASP A 285 -1.26 -10.10 28.19
CA ASP A 285 -1.91 -11.03 27.28
C ASP A 285 -3.41 -10.72 27.26
N GLU A 286 -3.97 -10.55 26.06
CA GLU A 286 -5.39 -10.27 25.89
C GLU A 286 -6.11 -11.63 25.77
N PRO A 287 -7.09 -11.94 26.64
CA PRO A 287 -7.69 -13.26 26.76
C PRO A 287 -8.28 -13.72 25.43
N LEU A 288 -7.81 -14.85 24.88
CA LEU A 288 -8.08 -15.33 23.51
C LEU A 288 -9.56 -15.67 23.17
N TRP A 289 -10.51 -15.29 24.03
CA TRP A 289 -11.93 -15.60 23.96
C TRP A 289 -12.76 -14.31 23.99
#